data_AF-A0A4Q2XYW1-F1
#
_entry.id   AF-A0A4Q2XYW1-F1
#
_cell.length_a   1.000
_cell.length_b   1.000
_cell.length_c   1.000
_cell.angle_alpha   90.00
_cell.angle_beta   90.00
_cell.angle_gamma   90.00
#
_symmetry.space_group_name_H-M   'P 1'
#
loop_
_entity.id
_entity.type
_entity.pdbx_description
1 polymer ?
#
loop_
_entity_poly.entity_id
_entity_poly.type
_entity_poly.pdbx_seq_one_letter_code
_entity_poly.pdbx_strand_id
1 'polypeptide(L)'
;MRALLLISALVFMAACSSSGQRAPTTAAAQIDPFALQASSERRVSENYRIGPTDLLKMTVFQVKDLSADELRVDSSGNVEVPLIGT
;
A
#
# COMPACT_ATOMS: atom_id res chain seq x y z
N MET A 1 -48.69 -8.50 1.77
CA MET A 1 -47.47 -9.32 1.97
C MET A 1 -46.34 -8.93 1.01
N ARG A 2 -46.57 -8.89 -0.32
CA ARG A 2 -45.57 -8.42 -1.31
C ARG A 2 -45.09 -6.97 -1.12
N ALA A 3 -45.99 -6.04 -0.78
CA ALA A 3 -45.62 -4.64 -0.51
C ALA A 3 -44.74 -4.48 0.74
N LEU A 4 -44.92 -5.35 1.74
CA LEU A 4 -44.14 -5.32 2.98
C LEU A 4 -42.70 -5.81 2.77
N LEU A 5 -42.53 -6.78 1.87
CA LEU A 5 -41.21 -7.25 1.41
C LEU A 5 -40.44 -6.18 0.61
N LEU A 6 -41.15 -5.39 -0.23
CA LEU A 6 -40.52 -4.32 -1.00
C LEU A 6 -40.04 -3.15 -0.13
N ILE A 7 -40.78 -2.81 0.92
CA ILE A 7 -40.41 -1.74 1.86
C ILE A 7 -39.19 -2.15 2.69
N SER A 8 -39.12 -3.42 3.13
CA SER A 8 -37.96 -3.94 3.86
C SER A 8 -36.67 -3.92 3.02
N ALA A 9 -36.76 -4.27 1.73
CA ALA A 9 -35.60 -4.25 0.83
C ALA A 9 -35.03 -2.84 0.60
N LEU A 10 -35.88 -1.81 0.58
CA LEU A 10 -35.47 -0.42 0.40
C LEU A 10 -34.71 0.15 1.61
N VAL A 11 -35.03 -0.30 2.83
CA VAL A 11 -34.37 0.16 4.06
C VAL A 11 -32.94 -0.39 4.17
N PHE A 12 -32.69 -1.62 3.70
CA PHE A 12 -31.35 -2.22 3.76
C PHE A 12 -30.33 -1.58 2.82
N MET A 13 -30.76 -0.99 1.68
CA MET A 13 -29.83 -0.34 0.75
C MET A 13 -29.29 1.01 1.25
N ALA A 14 -29.97 1.68 2.17
CA ALA A 14 -29.54 2.98 2.71
C ALA A 14 -28.37 2.87 3.71
N ALA A 15 -28.10 1.67 4.24
CA ALA A 15 -27.05 1.45 5.23
C ALA A 15 -25.63 1.41 4.65
N CYS A 16 -25.46 1.12 3.34
CA CYS A 16 -24.15 1.08 2.69
C CYS A 16 -23.64 2.46 2.23
N SER A 17 -24.44 3.52 2.35
CA SER A 17 -24.06 4.90 2.02
C SER A 17 -23.43 5.67 3.20
N SER A 18 -23.26 5.04 4.37
CA SER A 18 -22.64 5.67 5.54
C SER A 18 -21.11 5.70 5.41
N SER A 19 -20.60 6.41 4.40
CA SER A 19 -19.20 6.84 4.35
C SER A 19 -19.01 8.08 5.23
N GLY A 20 -18.95 7.85 6.54
CA GLY A 20 -18.84 8.88 7.57
C GLY A 20 -17.41 9.16 8.05
N GLN A 21 -16.42 9.21 7.15
CA GLN A 21 -15.07 9.67 7.52
C GLN A 21 -14.99 11.18 7.29
N ARG A 22 -15.49 11.98 8.23
CA ARG A 22 -15.32 13.43 8.21
C ARG A 22 -13.92 13.75 8.74
N ALA A 23 -12.94 13.81 7.85
CA ALA A 23 -11.67 14.42 8.17
C ALA A 23 -11.93 15.89 8.59
N PRO A 24 -11.32 16.38 9.69
CA PRO A 24 -11.42 17.79 10.03
C PRO A 24 -10.70 18.61 8.95
N THR A 25 -11.45 19.14 8.00
CA THR A 25 -10.98 20.18 7.08
C THR A 25 -10.93 21.49 7.84
N THR A 26 -9.94 21.66 8.71
CA THR A 26 -9.50 22.99 9.12
C THR A 26 -8.77 23.58 7.93
N ALA A 27 -9.50 24.33 7.11
CA ALA A 27 -8.91 25.23 6.14
C ALA A 27 -7.95 26.18 6.89
N ALA A 28 -6.70 26.26 6.44
CA ALA A 28 -5.56 26.94 7.08
C ALA A 28 -4.88 26.19 8.23
N ALA A 29 -4.39 24.97 7.97
CA ALA A 29 -3.11 24.60 8.56
C ALA A 29 -2.05 25.55 7.96
N GLN A 30 -1.49 26.46 8.77
CA GLN A 30 -0.24 27.13 8.43
C GLN A 30 0.80 26.04 8.25
N ILE A 31 1.10 25.72 6.99
CA ILE A 31 2.13 24.75 6.68
C ILE A 31 3.45 25.49 6.84
N ASP A 32 4.18 25.19 7.91
CA ASP A 32 5.55 25.66 8.08
C ASP A 32 6.38 25.15 6.88
N PRO A 33 6.95 26.04 6.04
CA PRO A 33 7.78 25.64 4.91
C PRO A 33 8.93 24.71 5.32
N PHE A 34 9.45 24.88 6.53
CA PHE A 34 10.52 24.03 7.08
C PHE A 34 10.02 22.63 7.45
N ALA A 35 8.76 22.50 7.89
CA ALA A 35 8.12 21.21 8.14
C ALA A 35 7.81 20.45 6.84
N LEU A 36 7.59 21.15 5.72
CA LEU A 36 7.47 20.53 4.39
C LEU A 36 8.81 19.96 3.90
N GLN A 37 9.92 20.64 4.16
CA GLN A 37 11.27 20.14 3.82
C GLN A 37 11.57 18.80 4.54
N ALA A 38 11.12 18.65 5.79
CA ALA A 38 11.25 17.42 6.57
C ALA A 38 10.26 16.29 6.15
N SER A 39 9.42 16.54 5.16
CA SER A 39 8.46 15.58 4.60
C SER A 39 8.79 15.14 3.16
N SER A 40 9.72 15.83 2.48
CA SER A 40 10.21 15.43 1.15
C SER A 40 11.26 14.34 1.21
N GLU A 41 11.88 14.12 2.36
CA GLU A 41 12.52 12.83 2.63
C GLU A 41 11.39 11.83 2.81
N ARG A 42 11.19 10.97 1.80
CA ARG A 42 10.39 9.75 1.93
C ARG A 42 10.86 9.08 3.20
N ARG A 43 10.13 9.27 4.30
CA ARG A 43 10.37 8.56 5.55
C ARG A 43 10.14 7.10 5.23
N VAL A 44 11.22 6.41 4.86
CA VAL A 44 11.25 4.96 4.89
C VAL A 44 10.90 4.66 6.33
N SER A 45 9.68 4.12 6.53
CA SER A 45 9.25 3.69 7.84
C SER A 45 10.39 2.87 8.45
N GLU A 46 10.68 3.08 9.72
CA GLU A 46 11.71 2.31 10.44
C GLU A 46 11.54 0.79 10.22
N ASN A 47 10.31 0.37 9.92
CA ASN A 47 9.95 -1.00 9.56
C ASN A 47 9.45 -1.10 8.11
N TYR A 48 10.34 -0.88 7.13
CA TYR A 48 10.02 -1.15 5.72
C TYR A 48 9.70 -2.64 5.51
N ARG A 49 8.61 -2.90 4.81
CA ARG A 49 8.22 -4.25 4.37
C ARG A 49 8.27 -4.28 2.86
N ILE A 50 8.96 -5.29 2.32
CA ILE A 50 9.03 -5.54 0.89
C ILE A 50 7.63 -5.86 0.38
N GLY A 51 7.23 -5.22 -0.71
CA GLY A 51 5.93 -5.39 -1.36
C GLY A 51 6.06 -5.81 -2.83
N PRO A 52 4.93 -6.20 -3.45
CA PRO A 52 4.87 -6.43 -4.89
C PRO A 52 5.42 -5.24 -5.67
N THR A 53 6.05 -5.51 -6.81
CA THR A 53 6.69 -4.52 -7.71
C THR A 53 7.97 -3.86 -7.20
N ASP A 54 8.39 -4.15 -5.97
CA ASP A 54 9.68 -3.71 -5.46
C ASP A 54 10.83 -4.26 -6.30
N LEU A 55 11.91 -3.48 -6.36
CA LEU A 55 13.17 -3.86 -6.98
C LEU A 55 14.23 -4.04 -5.90
N LEU A 56 14.79 -5.24 -5.82
CA LEU A 56 15.78 -5.62 -4.83
C LEU A 56 17.13 -5.87 -5.50
N LYS A 57 18.20 -5.53 -4.79
CA LYS A 57 19.56 -5.95 -5.13
C LYS A 57 20.02 -6.99 -4.11
N MET A 58 20.44 -8.15 -4.59
CA MET A 58 20.95 -9.24 -3.78
C MET A 58 22.39 -9.55 -4.15
N THR A 59 23.27 -9.59 -3.16
CA THR A 59 24.70 -9.87 -3.37
C THR A 59 25.12 -11.05 -2.53
N VAL A 60 25.62 -12.09 -3.19
CA VAL A 60 26.17 -13.30 -2.56
C VAL A 60 27.69 -13.24 -2.71
N PHE A 61 28.40 -13.19 -1.60
CA PHE A 61 29.85 -13.04 -1.61
C PHE A 61 30.53 -14.27 -2.22
N GLN A 62 31.53 -14.03 -3.07
CA GLN A 62 32.31 -15.06 -3.79
C GLN A 62 31.51 -15.97 -4.73
N VAL A 63 30.20 -15.77 -4.87
CA VAL A 63 29.34 -16.55 -5.78
C VAL A 63 28.53 -15.58 -6.63
N LYS A 64 29.17 -15.04 -7.67
CA LYS A 64 28.58 -14.01 -8.53
C LYS A 64 27.33 -14.51 -9.27
N ASP A 65 27.29 -15.79 -9.61
CA ASP A 65 26.20 -16.40 -10.38
C ASP A 65 24.86 -16.44 -9.62
N LEU A 66 24.91 -16.33 -8.28
CA LEU A 66 23.74 -16.20 -7.41
C LEU A 66 23.41 -14.74 -7.05
N SER A 67 24.23 -13.79 -7.46
CA SER A 67 23.99 -12.36 -7.21
C SER A 67 23.14 -11.76 -8.33
N ALA A 68 22.25 -10.85 -7.96
CA ALA A 68 21.37 -10.15 -8.90
C ALA A 68 21.27 -8.67 -8.51
N ASP A 69 21.54 -7.79 -9.47
CA ASP A 69 21.40 -6.35 -9.26
C ASP A 69 19.94 -5.90 -9.31
N GLU A 70 19.10 -6.64 -10.04
CA GLU A 70 17.70 -6.32 -10.28
C GLU A 70 16.82 -7.57 -10.08
N LEU A 71 16.23 -7.70 -8.90
CA LEU A 71 15.27 -8.76 -8.55
C LEU A 71 13.90 -8.11 -8.33
N ARG A 72 12.93 -8.37 -9.20
CA ARG A 72 11.57 -7.83 -9.05
C ARG A 72 10.70 -8.76 -8.23
N VAL A 73 9.98 -8.20 -7.27
CA VAL A 73 8.92 -8.91 -6.53
C VAL A 73 7.68 -8.96 -7.41
N ASP A 74 7.16 -10.17 -7.63
CA ASP A 74 5.94 -10.38 -8.42
C ASP A 74 4.67 -9.94 -7.68
N SER A 75 3.51 -10.05 -8.34
CA SER A 75 2.21 -9.71 -7.75
C SER A 75 1.78 -10.62 -6.59
N SER A 76 2.37 -11.80 -6.50
CA SER A 76 2.12 -12.80 -5.45
C SER A 76 3.05 -12.64 -4.24
N GLY A 77 4.07 -11.77 -4.35
CA GLY A 77 5.08 -11.55 -3.32
C GLY A 77 6.31 -12.45 -3.43
N ASN A 78 6.47 -13.19 -4.53
CA ASN A 78 7.63 -14.05 -4.76
C ASN A 78 8.74 -13.29 -5.51
N VAL A 79 9.95 -13.85 -5.45
CA VAL A 79 11.11 -13.37 -6.21
C VAL A 79 11.77 -14.55 -6.91
N GLU A 80 12.19 -14.35 -8.16
CA GLU A 80 12.88 -15.38 -8.93
C GLU A 80 14.39 -15.28 -8.71
N VAL A 81 14.96 -16.21 -7.95
CA VAL A 81 16.39 -16.23 -7.63
C VAL A 81 17.15 -17.06 -8.65
N PRO A 82 18.26 -16.55 -9.23
CA PRO A 82 19.08 -17.31 -10.16
C PRO A 82 19.46 -18.69 -9.61
N LEU A 83 19.26 -19.74 -10.41
CA LEU A 83 19.61 -21.13 -10.09
C LEU A 83 18.85 -21.78 -8.92
N ILE A 84 17.94 -21.05 -8.26
CA ILE A 84 17.11 -21.54 -7.15
C ILE A 84 15.63 -21.63 -7.56
N GLY A 85 15.13 -20.63 -8.29
CA GLY A 85 13.72 -20.52 -8.66
C GLY A 85 12.95 -19.55 -7.77
N THR A 86 11.64 -19.80 -7.61
CA THR A 86 10.68 -18.95 -6.90
C THR A 86 10.34 -19.47 -5.51
#